data_AF-A0A7X0PHZ0-F1
#
_entry.id   AF-A0A7X0PHZ0-F1
#
_cell.length_a   1.000
_cell.length_b   1.000
_cell.length_c   1.000
_cell.angle_alpha   90.00
_cell.angle_beta   90.00
_cell.angle_gamma   90.00
#
_symmetry.space_group_name_H-M   'P 1'
#
loop_
_entity.id
_entity.type
_entity.pdbx_description
1 polymer ?
#
loop_
_entity_poly.entity_id
_entity_poly.type
_entity_poly.pdbx_seq_one_letter_code
_entity_poly.pdbx_strand_id
1 'polypeptide(L)'
;MGLLLDSFWRAAAYCMRPRVILLSLLPLLLMALLAFGLGYFYWDAAVQSMHSLLESSPMLKNFWSWLEGWGLGRVVGVLAPMMVILTATPVLVVVSLLLVAVLMTPALVTLVAERRFPELVRKKGGSFFASLAWSVGSTAMALVALAVSVPLWLVPPLVLVLPPLIWGWLTYRVMAFDALAEHASKEERKRLFERHRASLLGIGIITGYLGAAPSIVWASGVLFVAAFAVLVPLAIWIYMLVFAFSSLWFTHFCLAALQELREDDVRATMPVPSRLPLDTLAPAPAIEDTAPPAASLAAPGALPTDPRTP
;
A
#
# COMPACT_ATOMS: atom_id res chain seq x y z
N MET A 1 -5.41 11.06 15.06
CA MET A 1 -4.11 10.35 15.01
C MET A 1 -4.22 8.84 15.23
N GLY A 2 -5.19 8.34 16.01
CA GLY A 2 -5.37 6.90 16.25
C GLY A 2 -5.48 6.04 14.99
N LEU A 3 -6.24 6.47 13.97
CA LEU A 3 -6.40 5.72 12.72
C LEU A 3 -5.10 5.49 11.94
N LEU A 4 -4.21 6.48 11.91
CA LEU A 4 -2.93 6.37 11.20
C LEU A 4 -2.01 5.34 11.85
N LEU A 5 -1.90 5.39 13.18
CA LEU A 5 -1.05 4.47 13.94
C LEU A 5 -1.63 3.04 13.98
N ASP A 6 -2.95 2.92 14.17
CA ASP A 6 -3.64 1.62 14.17
C ASP A 6 -3.52 0.95 12.79
N SER A 7 -3.73 1.69 11.70
CA SER A 7 -3.56 1.15 10.35
C SER A 7 -2.11 0.76 10.04
N PHE A 8 -1.13 1.54 10.51
CA PHE A 8 0.30 1.22 10.36
C PHE A 8 0.65 -0.12 11.03
N TRP A 9 0.32 -0.26 12.31
CA TRP A 9 0.67 -1.45 13.07
C TRP A 9 -0.01 -2.70 12.50
N ARG A 10 -1.26 -2.58 12.08
CA ARG A 10 -1.98 -3.68 11.42
C ARG A 10 -1.35 -4.07 10.10
N ALA A 11 -0.96 -3.10 9.28
CA ALA A 11 -0.27 -3.38 8.02
C ALA A 11 1.05 -4.11 8.25
N ALA A 12 1.86 -3.65 9.22
CA ALA A 12 3.11 -4.29 9.61
C ALA A 12 2.88 -5.74 10.09
N ALA A 13 1.88 -5.96 10.96
CA ALA A 13 1.51 -7.30 11.42
C ALA A 13 1.02 -8.21 10.28
N TYR A 14 0.30 -7.67 9.29
CA TYR A 14 -0.18 -8.43 8.14
C TYR A 14 0.95 -8.82 7.19
N CYS A 15 2.03 -8.04 7.08
CA CYS A 15 3.21 -8.41 6.31
C CYS A 15 3.86 -9.71 6.79
N MET A 16 3.75 -10.05 8.08
CA MET A 16 4.28 -11.31 8.62
C MET A 16 3.37 -12.52 8.36
N ARG A 17 2.19 -12.33 7.76
CA ARG A 17 1.29 -13.44 7.44
C ARG A 17 1.87 -14.28 6.29
N PRO A 18 1.83 -15.62 6.39
CA PRO A 18 2.35 -16.50 5.33
C PRO A 18 1.78 -16.22 3.94
N ARG A 19 0.49 -15.87 3.85
CA ARG A 19 -0.14 -15.50 2.57
C ARG A 19 0.48 -14.24 1.94
N VAL A 20 0.79 -13.23 2.75
CA VAL A 20 1.40 -11.98 2.25
C VAL A 20 2.86 -12.20 1.87
N ILE A 21 3.60 -12.97 2.67
CA ILE A 21 4.97 -13.37 2.34
C ILE A 21 4.99 -14.15 1.02
N LEU A 22 4.09 -15.13 0.85
CA LEU A 22 4.01 -15.91 -0.39
C LEU A 22 3.62 -15.05 -1.60
N LEU A 23 2.66 -14.13 -1.44
CA LEU A 23 2.33 -13.14 -2.47
C LEU A 23 3.51 -12.23 -2.82
N SER A 24 4.35 -11.86 -1.84
CA SER A 24 5.55 -11.04 -2.09
C SER A 24 6.66 -11.78 -2.83
N LEU A 25 6.64 -13.12 -2.86
CA LEU A 25 7.56 -13.96 -3.65
C LEU A 25 7.08 -14.17 -5.10
N LEU A 26 5.78 -13.95 -5.37
CA LEU A 26 5.21 -14.02 -6.71
C LEU A 26 5.99 -13.21 -7.78
N PRO A 27 6.38 -11.94 -7.56
CA PRO A 27 7.20 -11.17 -8.52
C PRO A 27 8.53 -11.85 -8.86
N LEU A 28 9.21 -12.42 -7.86
CA LEU A 28 10.47 -13.14 -8.09
C LEU A 28 10.24 -14.38 -8.93
N LEU A 29 9.18 -15.14 -8.63
CA LEU A 29 8.81 -16.33 -9.37
C LEU A 29 8.42 -15.97 -10.81
N LEU A 30 7.63 -14.92 -11.02
CA LEU A 30 7.28 -14.43 -12.35
C LEU A 30 8.51 -13.95 -13.12
N MET A 31 9.40 -13.17 -12.51
CA MET A 31 10.64 -12.76 -13.14
C MET A 31 11.52 -13.96 -13.51
N ALA A 32 11.66 -14.94 -12.62
CA ALA A 32 12.45 -16.14 -12.89
C ALA A 32 11.85 -16.96 -14.03
N LEU A 33 10.54 -17.17 -14.05
CA LEU A 33 9.84 -17.90 -15.10
C LEU A 33 9.90 -17.16 -16.45
N LEU A 34 9.71 -15.84 -16.45
CA LEU A 34 9.79 -15.03 -17.67
C LEU A 34 11.23 -14.98 -18.21
N ALA A 35 12.22 -14.75 -17.34
CA ALA A 35 13.63 -14.72 -17.73
C ALA A 35 14.10 -16.08 -18.25
N PHE A 36 13.75 -17.17 -17.55
CA PHE A 36 14.10 -18.52 -17.98
C PHE A 36 13.35 -18.92 -19.26
N GLY A 37 12.05 -18.66 -19.33
CA GLY A 37 11.24 -18.97 -20.52
C GLY A 37 11.70 -18.19 -21.74
N LEU A 38 11.83 -16.86 -21.63
CA LEU A 38 12.29 -16.04 -22.75
C LEU A 38 13.75 -16.32 -23.10
N GLY A 39 14.62 -16.52 -22.11
CA GLY A 39 16.01 -16.91 -22.34
C GLY A 39 16.11 -18.26 -23.04
N TYR A 40 15.35 -19.26 -22.64
CA TYR A 40 15.39 -20.58 -23.25
C TYR A 40 14.90 -20.57 -24.71
N PHE A 41 13.80 -19.86 -25.00
CA PHE A 41 13.18 -19.89 -26.34
C PHE A 41 13.71 -18.83 -27.31
N TYR A 42 14.14 -17.66 -26.82
CA TYR A 42 14.40 -16.48 -27.66
C TYR A 42 15.82 -15.92 -27.53
N TRP A 43 16.70 -16.49 -26.71
CA TRP A 43 18.04 -15.94 -26.51
C TRP A 43 18.83 -15.78 -27.81
N ASP A 44 18.99 -16.86 -28.58
CA ASP A 44 19.78 -16.81 -29.82
C ASP A 44 19.18 -15.82 -30.84
N ALA A 45 17.85 -15.84 -30.97
CA ALA A 45 17.14 -14.92 -31.86
C ALA A 45 17.30 -13.45 -31.42
N ALA A 46 17.24 -13.17 -30.12
CA ALA A 46 17.41 -11.83 -29.57
C ALA A 46 18.84 -11.33 -29.77
N VAL A 47 19.85 -12.18 -29.51
CA VAL A 47 21.26 -11.83 -29.70
C VAL A 47 21.58 -11.60 -31.18
N GLN A 48 21.08 -12.46 -32.08
CA GLN A 48 21.24 -12.27 -33.52
C GLN A 48 20.53 -10.99 -34.02
N SER A 49 19.34 -10.69 -33.51
CA SER A 49 18.63 -9.46 -33.83
C SER A 49 19.38 -8.22 -33.34
N MET A 50 20.00 -8.30 -32.15
CA MET A 50 20.83 -7.20 -31.65
C MET A 50 22.10 -7.04 -32.48
N HIS A 51 22.73 -8.14 -32.92
CA HIS A 51 23.86 -8.08 -33.85
C HIS A 51 23.49 -7.39 -35.16
N SER A 52 22.36 -7.77 -35.78
CA SER A 52 21.93 -7.14 -37.04
C SER A 52 21.58 -5.65 -36.86
N LEU A 53 21.02 -5.25 -35.72
CA LEU A 53 20.79 -3.85 -35.37
C LEU A 53 22.11 -3.06 -35.21
N LEU A 54 23.11 -3.65 -34.57
CA LEU A 54 24.42 -3.00 -34.38
C LEU A 54 25.21 -2.87 -35.70
N GLU A 55 25.11 -3.86 -36.59
CA GLU A 55 25.77 -3.88 -37.89
C GLU A 55 25.09 -3.00 -38.94
N SER A 56 23.77 -2.86 -38.87
CA SER A 56 23.00 -2.05 -39.83
C SER A 56 23.13 -0.54 -39.60
N SER A 57 23.64 -0.11 -38.43
CA SER A 57 23.79 1.31 -38.12
C SER A 57 25.07 1.91 -38.74
N PRO A 58 24.96 2.84 -39.71
CA PRO A 58 26.11 3.40 -40.42
C PRO A 58 27.04 4.25 -39.52
N MET A 59 26.50 4.82 -38.42
CA MET A 59 27.28 5.58 -37.44
C MET A 59 28.17 4.66 -36.59
N LEU A 60 27.69 3.46 -36.29
CA LEU A 60 28.42 2.43 -35.55
C LEU A 60 29.47 1.74 -36.40
N LYS A 61 29.27 1.58 -37.72
CA LYS A 61 30.28 0.99 -38.64
C LYS A 61 31.64 1.69 -38.57
N ASN A 62 31.67 3.02 -38.60
CA ASN A 62 32.93 3.78 -38.52
C ASN A 62 33.60 3.65 -37.15
N PHE A 63 32.81 3.56 -36.08
CA PHE A 63 33.30 3.31 -34.73
C PHE A 63 33.88 1.88 -34.61
N TRP A 64 33.21 0.89 -35.18
CA TRP A 64 33.66 -0.50 -35.20
C TRP A 64 34.94 -0.69 -36.01
N SER A 65 35.05 -0.11 -37.21
CA SER A 65 36.27 -0.21 -38.01
C SER A 65 37.48 0.44 -37.33
N TRP A 66 37.25 1.54 -36.59
CA TRP A 66 38.28 2.15 -35.76
C TRP A 66 38.69 1.24 -34.60
N LEU A 67 37.73 0.61 -33.92
CA LEU A 67 37.98 -0.32 -32.80
C LEU A 67 38.69 -1.61 -33.23
N GLU A 68 38.34 -2.14 -34.41
CA GLU A 68 39.00 -3.29 -35.03
C GLU A 68 40.47 -2.99 -35.35
N GLY A 69 40.79 -1.75 -35.75
CA GLY A 69 42.16 -1.29 -35.94
C GLY A 69 43.03 -1.37 -34.67
N TRP A 70 42.41 -1.41 -33.48
CA TRP A 70 43.08 -1.56 -32.19
C TRP A 70 43.08 -3.02 -31.69
N GLY A 71 42.60 -3.97 -32.49
CA GLY A 71 42.51 -5.40 -32.13
C GLY A 71 41.31 -5.78 -31.26
N LEU A 72 40.35 -4.87 -31.07
CA LEU A 72 39.18 -5.07 -30.20
C LEU A 72 37.95 -5.65 -30.92
N GLY A 73 38.10 -6.20 -32.14
CA GLY A 73 36.98 -6.82 -32.88
C GLY A 73 36.24 -7.91 -32.09
N ARG A 74 36.93 -8.61 -31.17
CA ARG A 74 36.33 -9.61 -30.26
C ARG A 74 35.38 -9.03 -29.21
N VAL A 75 35.43 -7.72 -28.95
CA VAL A 75 34.57 -7.02 -27.98
C VAL A 75 33.13 -6.93 -28.51
N VAL A 76 32.95 -6.84 -29.83
CA VAL A 76 31.63 -6.77 -30.48
C VAL A 76 30.81 -8.04 -30.24
N GLY A 77 31.47 -9.21 -30.24
CA GLY A 77 30.83 -10.51 -29.96
C GLY A 77 30.24 -10.62 -28.55
N VAL A 78 30.76 -9.85 -27.59
CA VAL A 78 30.25 -9.82 -26.21
C VAL A 78 29.25 -8.68 -26.01
N LEU A 79 29.30 -7.64 -26.84
CA LEU A 79 28.46 -6.47 -26.68
C LEU A 79 26.99 -6.72 -26.98
N ALA A 80 26.68 -7.45 -28.05
CA ALA A 80 25.29 -7.76 -28.40
C ALA A 80 24.53 -8.49 -27.27
N PRO A 81 25.03 -9.59 -26.67
CA PRO A 81 24.35 -10.22 -25.55
C PRO A 81 24.27 -9.31 -24.32
N MET A 82 25.26 -8.46 -24.06
CA MET A 82 25.17 -7.46 -22.99
C MET A 82 24.05 -6.44 -23.24
N MET A 83 23.88 -5.96 -24.47
CA MET A 83 22.80 -5.04 -24.83
C MET A 83 21.42 -5.70 -24.72
N VAL A 84 21.30 -6.97 -25.11
CA VAL A 84 20.07 -7.74 -24.90
C VAL A 84 19.73 -7.82 -23.41
N ILE A 85 20.69 -8.16 -22.55
CA ILE A 85 20.45 -8.18 -21.10
C ILE A 85 20.07 -6.78 -20.60
N LEU A 86 20.82 -5.74 -20.96
CA LEU A 86 20.60 -4.36 -20.51
C LEU A 86 19.22 -3.82 -20.89
N THR A 87 18.68 -4.23 -22.04
CA THR A 87 17.36 -3.82 -22.53
C THR A 87 16.24 -4.74 -22.03
N ALA A 88 16.44 -6.05 -22.00
CA ALA A 88 15.43 -7.02 -21.58
C ALA A 88 15.19 -6.98 -20.07
N THR A 89 16.24 -6.82 -19.25
CA THR A 89 16.12 -6.77 -17.79
C THR A 89 15.15 -5.69 -17.29
N PRO A 90 15.26 -4.39 -17.64
CA PRO A 90 14.31 -3.39 -17.17
C PRO A 90 12.89 -3.64 -17.69
N VAL A 91 12.74 -4.13 -18.92
CA VAL A 91 11.41 -4.50 -19.46
C VAL A 91 10.79 -5.63 -18.65
N LEU A 92 11.55 -6.68 -18.34
CA LEU A 92 11.10 -7.80 -17.52
C LEU A 92 10.70 -7.36 -16.11
N VAL A 93 11.49 -6.47 -15.50
CA VAL A 93 11.17 -5.89 -14.18
C VAL A 93 9.84 -5.14 -14.27
N VAL A 94 9.68 -4.23 -15.23
CA VAL A 94 8.44 -3.44 -15.40
C VAL A 94 7.23 -4.34 -15.63
N VAL A 95 7.33 -5.30 -16.55
CA VAL A 95 6.23 -6.25 -16.85
C VAL A 95 5.86 -7.05 -15.60
N SER A 96 6.85 -7.56 -14.86
CA SER A 96 6.62 -8.34 -13.64
C SER A 96 5.97 -7.50 -12.54
N LEU A 97 6.45 -6.27 -12.34
CA LEU A 97 5.87 -5.34 -11.37
C LEU A 97 4.44 -4.96 -11.74
N LEU A 98 4.14 -4.76 -13.03
CA LEU A 98 2.78 -4.47 -13.51
C LEU A 98 1.83 -5.65 -13.27
N LEU A 99 2.24 -6.87 -13.65
CA LEU A 99 1.48 -8.10 -13.39
C LEU A 99 1.18 -8.25 -11.91
N VAL A 100 2.18 -8.06 -11.06
CA VAL A 100 2.01 -8.18 -9.61
C VAL A 100 1.17 -7.06 -9.04
N ALA A 101 1.33 -5.82 -9.48
CA ALA A 101 0.47 -4.72 -9.03
C ALA A 101 -1.01 -5.00 -9.33
N VAL A 102 -1.30 -5.57 -10.51
CA VAL A 102 -2.66 -5.95 -10.92
C VAL A 102 -3.21 -7.14 -10.13
N LEU A 103 -2.37 -8.12 -9.77
CA LEU A 103 -2.81 -9.35 -9.10
C LEU A 103 -2.81 -9.24 -7.57
N MET A 104 -1.79 -8.61 -7.01
CA MET A 104 -1.51 -8.58 -5.57
C MET A 104 -2.35 -7.54 -4.84
N THR A 105 -2.50 -6.34 -5.41
CA THR A 105 -3.30 -5.26 -4.81
C THR A 105 -4.74 -5.69 -4.52
N PRO A 106 -5.52 -6.24 -5.49
CA PRO A 106 -6.87 -6.70 -5.19
C PRO A 106 -6.90 -7.88 -4.21
N ALA A 107 -5.89 -8.77 -4.23
CA ALA A 107 -5.79 -9.88 -3.28
C ALA A 107 -5.57 -9.39 -1.84
N LEU A 108 -4.73 -8.37 -1.64
CA LEU A 108 -4.49 -7.76 -0.33
C LEU A 108 -5.73 -6.98 0.15
N VAL A 109 -6.37 -6.22 -0.73
CA VAL A 109 -7.62 -5.50 -0.42
C VAL A 109 -8.70 -6.47 0.02
N THR A 110 -8.92 -7.54 -0.75
CA THR A 110 -9.90 -8.59 -0.43
C THR A 110 -9.58 -9.26 0.91
N LEU A 111 -8.31 -9.61 1.15
CA LEU A 111 -7.87 -10.23 2.40
C LEU A 111 -8.18 -9.36 3.63
N VAL A 112 -7.95 -8.04 3.53
CA VAL A 112 -8.23 -7.11 4.63
C VAL A 112 -9.74 -6.89 4.77
N ALA A 113 -10.46 -6.73 3.67
CA ALA A 113 -11.91 -6.52 3.66
C ALA A 113 -12.64 -7.70 4.32
N GLU A 114 -12.34 -8.94 3.91
CA GLU A 114 -12.97 -10.15 4.46
C GLU A 114 -12.67 -10.37 5.94
N ARG A 115 -11.46 -10.03 6.40
CA ARG A 115 -11.06 -10.28 7.79
C ARG A 115 -11.45 -9.18 8.77
N ARG A 116 -11.36 -7.92 8.37
CA ARG A 116 -11.55 -6.77 9.27
C ARG A 116 -12.86 -6.04 9.04
N PHE A 117 -13.37 -6.05 7.82
CA PHE A 117 -14.53 -5.27 7.42
C PHE A 117 -15.61 -6.13 6.75
N PRO A 118 -16.01 -7.28 7.33
CA PRO A 118 -16.95 -8.20 6.69
C PRO A 118 -18.34 -7.59 6.47
N GLU A 119 -18.73 -6.63 7.31
CA GLU A 119 -20.01 -5.92 7.22
C GLU A 119 -20.00 -4.76 6.21
N LEU A 120 -18.82 -4.40 5.67
CA LEU A 120 -18.68 -3.23 4.80
C LEU A 120 -19.16 -3.56 3.37
N VAL A 121 -20.32 -3.03 3.02
CA VAL A 121 -20.92 -3.25 1.69
C VAL A 121 -20.00 -2.80 0.56
N ARG A 122 -19.79 -3.69 -0.41
CA ARG A 122 -19.05 -3.43 -1.66
C ARG A 122 -19.92 -2.66 -2.66
N LYS A 123 -19.78 -1.34 -2.71
CA LYS A 123 -20.54 -0.50 -3.66
C LYS A 123 -19.99 -0.54 -5.10
N LYS A 124 -18.83 -1.18 -5.34
CA LYS A 124 -18.17 -1.33 -6.66
C LYS A 124 -18.12 -0.01 -7.46
N GLY A 125 -17.81 1.10 -6.78
CA GLY A 125 -17.83 2.44 -7.38
C GLY A 125 -16.66 2.73 -8.33
N GLY A 126 -15.68 1.84 -8.44
CA GLY A 126 -14.55 1.88 -9.36
C GLY A 126 -14.48 0.64 -10.26
N SER A 127 -14.16 0.86 -11.53
CA SER A 127 -13.82 -0.18 -12.50
C SER A 127 -12.29 -0.30 -12.64
N PHE A 128 -11.79 -1.46 -13.07
CA PHE A 128 -10.39 -1.65 -13.45
C PHE A 128 -9.91 -0.57 -14.45
N PHE A 129 -10.72 -0.26 -15.48
CA PHE A 129 -10.39 0.80 -16.43
C PHE A 129 -10.34 2.19 -15.79
N ALA A 130 -11.16 2.43 -14.76
CA ALA A 130 -11.14 3.69 -14.03
C ALA A 130 -9.88 3.80 -13.16
N SER A 131 -9.43 2.71 -12.53
CA SER A 131 -8.14 2.67 -11.82
C SER A 131 -6.97 2.88 -12.78
N LEU A 132 -6.99 2.24 -13.94
CA LEU A 132 -5.94 2.41 -14.95
C LEU A 132 -5.86 3.85 -15.47
N ALA A 133 -7.00 4.42 -15.89
CA ALA A 133 -7.04 5.81 -16.36
C ALA A 133 -6.63 6.80 -15.27
N TRP A 134 -7.05 6.56 -14.02
CA TRP A 134 -6.65 7.37 -12.87
C TRP A 134 -5.16 7.29 -12.58
N SER A 135 -4.59 6.09 -12.64
CA SER A 135 -3.16 5.85 -12.43
C SER A 135 -2.33 6.50 -13.53
N VAL A 136 -2.70 6.31 -14.80
CA VAL A 136 -2.02 6.95 -15.94
C VAL A 136 -2.11 8.47 -15.85
N GLY A 137 -3.29 9.03 -15.57
CA GLY A 137 -3.46 10.46 -15.39
C GLY A 137 -2.65 11.03 -14.23
N SER A 138 -2.62 10.32 -13.09
CA SER A 138 -1.83 10.72 -11.92
C SER A 138 -0.33 10.62 -12.19
N THR A 139 0.13 9.58 -12.89
CA THR A 139 1.53 9.44 -13.32
C THR A 139 1.92 10.56 -14.27
N ALA A 140 1.08 10.89 -15.26
CA ALA A 140 1.34 12.02 -16.15
C ALA A 140 1.46 13.35 -15.39
N MET A 141 0.57 13.61 -14.42
CA MET A 141 0.66 14.78 -13.55
C MET A 141 1.94 14.78 -12.71
N ALA A 142 2.34 13.62 -12.18
CA ALA A 142 3.57 13.49 -11.41
C ALA A 142 4.82 13.74 -12.26
N LEU A 143 4.84 13.28 -13.51
CA LEU A 143 5.91 13.56 -14.46
C LEU A 143 6.01 15.06 -14.80
N VAL A 144 4.87 15.72 -15.01
CA VAL A 144 4.82 17.18 -15.20
C VAL A 144 5.35 17.89 -13.95
N ALA A 145 4.90 17.50 -12.76
CA ALA A 145 5.38 18.06 -11.50
C ALA A 145 6.89 17.85 -11.32
N LEU A 146 7.41 16.66 -11.69
CA LEU A 146 8.83 16.34 -11.64
C LEU A 146 9.63 17.25 -12.58
N ALA A 147 9.19 17.40 -13.84
CA ALA A 147 9.82 18.27 -14.82
C ALA A 147 9.83 19.74 -14.37
N VAL A 148 8.70 20.24 -13.86
CA VAL A 148 8.59 21.59 -13.29
C VAL A 148 9.45 21.75 -12.04
N SER A 149 9.71 20.67 -11.29
CA SER A 149 10.53 20.72 -10.08
C SER A 149 12.04 20.80 -10.34
N VAL A 150 12.52 20.44 -11.55
CA VAL A 150 13.95 20.38 -11.89
C VAL A 150 14.71 21.68 -11.56
N PRO A 151 14.21 22.89 -11.92
CA PRO A 151 14.89 24.14 -11.57
C PRO A 151 15.01 24.36 -10.06
N LEU A 152 14.05 23.88 -9.27
CA LEU A 152 14.04 24.02 -7.82
C LEU A 152 15.05 23.09 -7.13
N TRP A 153 15.57 22.06 -7.82
CA TRP A 153 16.55 21.13 -7.24
C TRP A 153 17.91 21.77 -7.00
N LEU A 154 18.19 22.92 -7.62
CA LEU A 154 19.42 23.69 -7.38
C LEU A 154 19.53 24.21 -5.95
N VAL A 155 18.43 24.22 -5.20
CA VAL A 155 18.38 24.58 -3.79
C VAL A 155 18.51 23.29 -2.96
N PRO A 156 19.64 23.06 -2.24
CA PRO A 156 19.94 21.75 -1.63
C PRO A 156 18.86 21.20 -0.67
N PRO A 157 18.15 22.01 0.14
CA PRO A 157 17.03 21.51 0.93
C PRO A 157 15.84 21.00 0.09
N LEU A 158 15.56 21.61 -1.06
CA LEU A 158 14.37 21.31 -1.87
C LEU A 158 14.51 20.00 -2.64
N VAL A 159 15.71 19.65 -3.11
CA VAL A 159 15.93 18.37 -3.83
C VAL A 159 15.70 17.15 -2.93
N LEU A 160 15.82 17.29 -1.60
CA LEU A 160 15.55 16.20 -0.66
C LEU A 160 14.06 16.05 -0.34
N VAL A 161 13.25 17.10 -0.54
CA VAL A 161 11.83 17.15 -0.17
C VAL A 161 10.92 16.95 -1.38
N LEU A 162 11.23 17.61 -2.50
CA LEU A 162 10.35 17.62 -3.68
C LEU A 162 10.16 16.22 -4.30
N PRO A 163 11.21 15.42 -4.58
CA PRO A 163 11.00 14.11 -5.19
C PRO A 163 10.19 13.17 -4.29
N PRO A 164 10.48 13.01 -2.98
CA PRO A 164 9.66 12.19 -2.09
C PRO A 164 8.23 12.71 -1.91
N LEU A 165 8.03 14.03 -1.99
CA LEU A 165 6.70 14.63 -1.93
C LEU A 165 5.88 14.30 -3.19
N ILE A 166 6.47 14.45 -4.38
CA ILE A 166 5.82 14.12 -5.67
C ILE A 166 5.54 12.62 -5.74
N TRP A 167 6.50 11.78 -5.34
CA TRP A 167 6.31 10.34 -5.28
C TRP A 167 5.24 9.95 -4.26
N GLY A 168 5.30 10.47 -3.04
CA GLY A 168 4.29 10.21 -2.03
C GLY A 168 2.90 10.66 -2.46
N TRP A 169 2.82 11.78 -3.19
CA TRP A 169 1.59 12.26 -3.82
C TRP A 169 1.03 11.26 -4.84
N LEU A 170 1.89 10.77 -5.75
CA LEU A 170 1.50 9.77 -6.74
C LEU A 170 1.04 8.46 -6.07
N THR A 171 1.84 7.96 -5.12
CA THR A 171 1.56 6.71 -4.40
C THR A 171 0.22 6.77 -3.71
N TYR A 172 -0.10 7.85 -2.97
CA TYR A 172 -1.40 7.90 -2.30
C TYR A 172 -2.55 7.97 -3.30
N ARG A 173 -2.39 8.70 -4.42
CA ARG A 173 -3.48 8.81 -5.42
C ARG A 173 -3.82 7.47 -6.04
N VAL A 174 -2.81 6.68 -6.37
CA VAL A 174 -2.98 5.35 -6.95
C VAL A 174 -3.51 4.38 -5.88
N MET A 175 -2.77 4.22 -4.78
CA MET A 175 -3.08 3.21 -3.75
C MET A 175 -4.40 3.45 -3.03
N ALA A 176 -4.73 4.70 -2.70
CA ALA A 176 -6.01 5.01 -2.05
C ALA A 176 -7.19 4.83 -3.01
N PHE A 177 -7.00 5.11 -4.30
CA PHE A 177 -8.02 4.84 -5.31
C PHE A 177 -8.27 3.33 -5.42
N ASP A 178 -7.21 2.54 -5.52
CA ASP A 178 -7.29 1.09 -5.67
C ASP A 178 -7.92 0.42 -4.44
N ALA A 179 -7.54 0.86 -3.23
CA ALA A 179 -8.12 0.37 -1.98
C ALA A 179 -9.63 0.67 -1.87
N LEU A 180 -10.07 1.81 -2.39
CA LEU A 180 -11.47 2.26 -2.30
C LEU A 180 -12.34 1.82 -3.49
N ALA A 181 -11.74 1.44 -4.62
CA ALA A 181 -12.47 1.20 -5.87
C ALA A 181 -13.59 0.15 -5.73
N GLU A 182 -13.35 -0.92 -4.95
CA GLU A 182 -14.34 -1.98 -4.76
C GLU A 182 -15.41 -1.64 -3.71
N HIS A 183 -15.06 -0.85 -2.69
CA HIS A 183 -15.90 -0.66 -1.51
C HIS A 183 -16.66 0.67 -1.49
N ALA A 184 -16.06 1.76 -1.98
CA ALA A 184 -16.61 3.10 -1.95
C ALA A 184 -17.36 3.45 -3.24
N SER A 185 -18.40 4.27 -3.10
CA SER A 185 -19.00 5.03 -4.21
C SER A 185 -18.07 6.18 -4.64
N LYS A 186 -18.35 6.77 -5.82
CA LYS A 186 -17.58 7.92 -6.33
C LYS A 186 -17.63 9.12 -5.38
N GLU A 187 -18.79 9.37 -4.76
CA GLU A 187 -19.00 10.48 -3.82
C GLU A 187 -18.27 10.25 -2.50
N GLU A 188 -18.41 9.06 -1.89
CA GLU A 188 -17.69 8.69 -0.67
C GLU A 188 -16.18 8.82 -0.86
N ARG A 189 -15.64 8.36 -2.00
CA ARG A 189 -14.22 8.49 -2.31
C ARG A 189 -13.78 9.94 -2.40
N LYS A 190 -14.56 10.81 -3.06
CA LYS A 190 -14.23 12.24 -3.14
C LYS A 190 -14.17 12.87 -1.75
N ARG A 191 -15.17 12.60 -0.90
CA ARG A 191 -15.20 13.09 0.49
C ARG A 191 -14.01 12.58 1.31
N LEU A 192 -13.62 11.30 1.15
CA LEU A 192 -12.45 10.74 1.83
C LEU A 192 -11.14 11.41 1.41
N PHE A 193 -10.95 11.64 0.10
CA PHE A 193 -9.77 12.31 -0.43
C PHE A 193 -9.66 13.75 0.11
N GLU A 194 -10.78 14.46 0.22
CA GLU A 194 -10.82 15.82 0.78
C GLU A 194 -10.58 15.82 2.29
N ARG A 195 -11.25 14.94 3.06
CA ARG A 195 -11.17 14.85 4.53
C ARG A 195 -9.79 14.38 5.02
N HIS A 196 -9.14 13.47 4.30
CA HIS A 196 -7.90 12.81 4.74
C HIS A 196 -6.66 13.06 3.86
N ARG A 197 -6.67 14.10 3.01
CA ARG A 197 -5.54 14.41 2.10
C ARG A 197 -4.16 14.39 2.76
N ALA A 198 -4.03 15.00 3.94
CA ALA A 198 -2.75 15.14 4.64
C ALA A 198 -2.28 13.79 5.21
N SER A 199 -3.20 13.01 5.76
CA SER A 199 -2.95 11.66 6.25
C SER A 199 -2.52 10.73 5.11
N LEU A 200 -3.23 10.76 3.97
CA LEU A 200 -2.92 9.95 2.79
C LEU A 200 -1.56 10.32 2.20
N LEU A 201 -1.26 11.62 2.10
CA LEU A 201 0.04 12.10 1.65
C LEU A 201 1.17 11.69 2.62
N GLY A 202 0.94 11.76 3.93
CA GLY A 202 1.89 11.31 4.94
C GLY A 202 2.23 9.83 4.80
N ILE A 203 1.23 8.96 4.66
CA ILE A 203 1.44 7.53 4.36
C ILE A 203 2.23 7.38 3.06
N GLY A 204 1.86 8.12 2.01
CA GLY A 204 2.53 8.10 0.72
C GLY A 204 4.00 8.48 0.78
N ILE A 205 4.36 9.53 1.53
CA ILE A 205 5.75 9.96 1.72
C ILE A 205 6.55 8.91 2.49
N ILE A 206 6.00 8.39 3.60
CA ILE A 206 6.69 7.37 4.42
C ILE A 206 6.94 6.11 3.60
N THR A 207 5.92 5.63 2.89
CA THR A 207 6.04 4.45 2.03
C THR A 207 6.92 4.71 0.81
N GLY A 208 6.94 5.93 0.28
CA GLY A 208 7.86 6.36 -0.78
C GLY A 208 9.33 6.29 -0.35
N TYR A 209 9.66 6.79 0.84
CA TYR A 209 11.00 6.63 1.42
C TYR A 209 11.35 5.17 1.70
N LEU A 210 10.39 4.40 2.21
CA LEU A 210 10.59 2.97 2.44
C LEU A 210 10.85 2.22 1.12
N GLY A 211 10.29 2.70 0.00
CA GLY A 211 10.57 2.19 -1.35
C GLY A 211 12.03 2.32 -1.78
N ALA A 212 12.80 3.22 -1.16
CA ALA A 212 14.24 3.35 -1.34
C ALA A 212 15.07 2.40 -0.46
N ALA A 213 14.44 1.61 0.43
CA ALA A 213 15.16 0.66 1.29
C ALA A 213 16.06 -0.34 0.53
N PRO A 214 15.68 -0.88 -0.65
CA PRO A 214 16.57 -1.75 -1.42
C PRO A 214 17.89 -1.09 -1.81
N SER A 215 17.97 0.24 -1.91
CA SER A 215 19.21 0.96 -2.21
C SER A 215 20.32 0.68 -1.19
N ILE A 216 19.95 0.36 0.06
CA ILE A 216 20.92 -0.05 1.10
C ILE A 216 21.56 -1.40 0.74
N VAL A 217 20.77 -2.34 0.19
CA VAL A 217 21.25 -3.65 -0.27
C VAL A 217 22.17 -3.49 -1.48
N TRP A 218 21.87 -2.54 -2.37
CA TRP A 218 22.75 -2.21 -3.50
C TRP A 218 24.08 -1.60 -3.04
N ALA A 219 24.03 -0.69 -2.06
CA ALA A 219 25.24 -0.09 -1.48
C ALA A 219 26.15 -1.13 -0.82
N SER A 220 25.57 -2.15 -0.15
CA SER A 220 26.35 -3.25 0.43
C SER A 220 26.85 -4.26 -0.61
N GLY A 221 26.16 -4.43 -1.74
CA GLY A 221 26.60 -5.30 -2.83
C GLY A 221 27.96 -4.96 -3.41
N VAL A 222 28.32 -3.67 -3.47
CA VAL A 222 29.66 -3.21 -3.91
C VAL A 222 30.78 -3.81 -3.04
N LEU A 223 30.50 -4.08 -1.76
CA LEU A 223 31.47 -4.69 -0.82
C LEU A 223 31.51 -6.22 -0.92
N PHE A 224 30.49 -6.86 -1.49
CA PHE A 224 30.32 -8.31 -1.51
C PHE A 224 29.91 -8.82 -2.90
N VAL A 225 30.81 -8.68 -3.89
CA VAL A 225 30.56 -9.10 -5.29
C VAL A 225 30.08 -10.55 -5.40
N ALA A 226 30.64 -11.46 -4.59
CA ALA A 226 30.24 -12.87 -4.55
C ALA A 226 28.78 -13.07 -4.08
N ALA A 227 28.21 -12.13 -3.33
CA ALA A 227 26.85 -12.23 -2.80
C ALA A 227 25.77 -11.72 -3.77
N PHE A 228 26.12 -11.16 -4.94
CA PHE A 228 25.15 -10.59 -5.88
C PHE A 228 24.02 -11.55 -6.29
N ALA A 229 24.35 -12.85 -6.45
CA ALA A 229 23.37 -13.87 -6.78
C ALA A 229 22.24 -13.97 -5.73
N VAL A 230 22.52 -13.62 -4.48
CA VAL A 230 21.54 -13.60 -3.38
C VAL A 230 21.01 -12.19 -3.12
N LEU A 231 21.86 -11.16 -3.20
CA LEU A 231 21.49 -9.76 -2.93
C LEU A 231 20.49 -9.21 -3.94
N VAL A 232 20.59 -9.58 -5.22
CA VAL A 232 19.65 -9.09 -6.25
C VAL A 232 18.22 -9.62 -5.99
N PRO A 233 17.99 -10.94 -5.84
CA PRO A 233 16.68 -11.45 -5.43
C PRO A 233 16.20 -10.87 -4.10
N LEU A 234 17.09 -10.73 -3.12
CA LEU A 234 16.77 -10.15 -1.82
C LEU A 234 16.30 -8.69 -1.93
N ALA A 235 16.99 -7.86 -2.72
CA ALA A 235 16.62 -6.46 -2.94
C ALA A 235 15.25 -6.35 -3.63
N ILE A 236 15.00 -7.18 -4.65
CA ILE A 236 13.70 -7.25 -5.34
C ILE A 236 12.62 -7.72 -4.37
N TRP A 237 12.89 -8.71 -3.52
CA TRP A 237 11.95 -9.19 -2.51
C TRP A 237 11.60 -8.11 -1.48
N ILE A 238 12.61 -7.40 -0.96
CA ILE A 238 12.40 -6.27 -0.04
C ILE A 238 11.53 -5.20 -0.69
N TYR A 239 11.83 -4.83 -1.94
CA TYR A 239 11.01 -3.87 -2.70
C TYR A 239 9.53 -4.32 -2.75
N MET A 240 9.31 -5.60 -2.96
CA MET A 240 7.97 -6.18 -3.05
C MET A 240 7.26 -6.28 -1.70
N LEU A 241 7.99 -6.55 -0.62
CA LEU A 241 7.46 -6.50 0.73
C LEU A 241 7.05 -5.07 1.12
N VAL A 242 7.84 -4.07 0.73
CA VAL A 242 7.52 -2.66 0.93
C VAL A 242 6.28 -2.26 0.14
N PHE A 243 6.16 -2.71 -1.12
CA PHE A 243 4.95 -2.53 -1.92
C PHE A 243 3.73 -3.16 -1.23
N ALA A 244 3.85 -4.39 -0.74
CA ALA A 244 2.80 -5.09 0.00
C ALA A 244 2.35 -4.31 1.24
N PHE A 245 3.33 -3.85 2.02
CA PHE A 245 3.13 -3.07 3.22
C PHE A 245 2.40 -1.75 2.91
N SER A 246 2.84 -1.03 1.88
CA SER A 246 2.19 0.21 1.45
C SER A 246 0.73 -0.03 1.07
N SER A 247 0.48 -1.03 0.23
CA SER A 247 -0.88 -1.41 -0.18
C SER A 247 -1.76 -1.78 1.02
N LEU A 248 -1.26 -2.57 1.97
CA LEU A 248 -1.96 -2.93 3.21
C LEU A 248 -2.25 -1.72 4.09
N TRP A 249 -1.29 -0.80 4.25
CA TRP A 249 -1.46 0.40 5.07
C TRP A 249 -2.54 1.31 4.48
N PHE A 250 -2.48 1.59 3.18
CA PHE A 250 -3.52 2.33 2.48
C PHE A 250 -4.88 1.64 2.60
N THR A 251 -4.94 0.31 2.47
CA THR A 251 -6.18 -0.45 2.61
C THR A 251 -6.76 -0.35 4.03
N HIS A 252 -5.96 -0.61 5.06
CA HIS A 252 -6.40 -0.54 6.45
C HIS A 252 -6.87 0.85 6.83
N PHE A 253 -6.19 1.90 6.35
CA PHE A 253 -6.56 3.28 6.59
C PHE A 253 -7.84 3.67 5.84
N CYS A 254 -7.89 3.41 4.53
CA CYS A 254 -9.00 3.82 3.68
C CYS A 254 -10.31 3.11 4.02
N LEU A 255 -10.28 1.80 4.30
CA LEU A 255 -11.48 1.06 4.68
C LEU A 255 -11.98 1.45 6.08
N ALA A 256 -11.07 1.74 7.03
CA ALA A 256 -11.48 2.26 8.34
C ALA A 256 -12.12 3.65 8.22
N ALA A 257 -11.52 4.55 7.45
CA ALA A 257 -12.06 5.88 7.20
C ALA A 257 -13.41 5.82 6.44
N LEU A 258 -13.58 4.84 5.55
CA LEU A 258 -14.84 4.63 4.85
C LEU A 258 -15.94 4.14 5.79
N GLN A 259 -15.61 3.24 6.72
CA GLN A 259 -16.54 2.78 7.74
C GLN A 259 -16.99 3.95 8.63
N GLU A 260 -16.03 4.75 9.15
CA GLU A 260 -16.34 5.93 9.98
C GLU A 260 -17.22 6.93 9.21
N LEU A 261 -16.94 7.19 7.93
CA LEU A 261 -17.76 8.08 7.11
C LEU A 261 -19.21 7.57 7.00
N ARG A 262 -19.41 6.26 6.84
CA ARG A 262 -20.76 5.68 6.74
C ARG A 262 -21.50 5.70 8.08
N GLU A 263 -20.80 5.46 9.18
CA GLU A 263 -21.36 5.57 10.52
C GLU A 263 -21.77 7.02 10.84
N ASP A 264 -20.96 8.00 10.42
CA ASP A 264 -21.28 9.42 10.52
C ASP A 264 -22.53 9.77 9.69
N ASP A 265 -22.61 9.31 8.44
CA ASP A 265 -23.77 9.55 7.55
C ASP A 265 -25.06 8.93 8.14
N VAL A 266 -24.98 7.70 8.68
CA VAL A 266 -26.12 7.06 9.36
C VAL A 266 -26.54 7.87 10.58
N ARG A 267 -25.60 8.26 11.45
CA ARG A 267 -25.88 9.05 12.66
C ARG A 267 -26.52 10.41 12.32
N ALA A 268 -26.10 11.04 11.22
CA ALA A 268 -26.68 12.30 10.76
C ALA A 268 -28.13 12.15 10.26
N THR A 269 -28.49 10.97 9.73
CA THR A 269 -29.85 10.66 9.27
C THR A 269 -30.80 10.12 10.35
N MET A 270 -30.28 9.64 11.49
CA MET A 270 -31.13 9.18 12.59
C MET A 270 -31.82 10.38 13.27
N PRO A 271 -33.15 10.36 13.47
CA PRO A 271 -33.82 11.39 14.26
C PRO A 271 -33.23 11.40 15.66
N VAL A 272 -32.69 12.54 16.09
CA VAL A 272 -32.40 12.76 17.51
C VAL A 272 -33.73 12.54 18.24
N PRO A 273 -33.82 11.61 19.22
CA PRO A 273 -35.02 11.51 20.03
C PRO A 273 -35.20 12.90 20.65
N SER A 274 -36.24 13.61 20.22
CA SER A 274 -36.70 14.81 20.90
C SER A 274 -36.83 14.38 22.35
N ARG A 275 -35.93 14.88 23.22
CA ARG A 275 -36.09 14.74 24.66
C ARG A 275 -37.50 15.23 24.92
N LEU A 276 -38.40 14.32 25.29
CA LEU A 276 -39.72 14.70 25.79
C LEU A 276 -39.45 15.82 26.79
N PRO A 277 -40.06 17.01 26.62
CA PRO A 277 -39.93 18.06 27.63
C PRO A 277 -40.24 17.41 28.98
N LEU A 278 -39.34 17.56 29.96
CA LEU A 278 -39.60 17.09 31.32
C LEU A 278 -40.93 17.65 31.85
N ASP A 279 -41.44 18.72 31.24
CA ASP A 279 -42.75 19.34 31.50
C ASP A 279 -43.96 18.51 31.05
N THR A 280 -43.77 17.41 30.30
CA THR A 280 -44.84 16.44 29.95
C THR A 280 -44.89 15.21 30.85
N LEU A 281 -43.95 15.08 31.80
CA LEU A 281 -44.20 14.21 32.95
C LEU A 281 -45.23 14.93 33.82
N ALA A 282 -46.51 14.59 33.62
CA ALA A 282 -47.55 14.92 34.58
C ALA A 282 -47.03 14.56 35.99
N PRO A 283 -47.26 15.40 37.01
CA PRO A 283 -46.89 15.05 38.37
C PRO A 283 -47.49 13.67 38.66
N ALA A 284 -46.64 12.72 39.07
CA ALA A 284 -47.11 11.45 39.57
C ALA A 284 -48.23 11.74 40.59
N PRO A 285 -49.38 11.07 40.53
CA PRO A 285 -50.44 11.31 41.50
C PRO A 285 -49.82 11.17 42.88
N ALA A 286 -49.98 12.21 43.70
CA ALA A 286 -49.54 12.19 45.07
C ALA A 286 -50.14 10.94 45.71
N ILE A 287 -49.28 9.99 46.08
CA ILE A 287 -49.68 8.89 46.94
C ILE A 287 -50.01 9.59 48.26
N GLU A 288 -51.31 9.71 48.52
CA GLU A 288 -51.83 10.15 49.81
C GLU A 288 -51.18 9.25 50.86
N ASP A 289 -50.41 9.86 51.75
CA ASP A 289 -49.70 9.21 52.84
C ASP A 289 -50.72 8.78 53.89
N THR A 290 -51.54 7.77 53.58
CA THR A 290 -52.28 7.02 54.59
C THR A 290 -51.30 6.05 55.23
N ALA A 291 -50.54 6.56 56.20
CA ALA A 291 -49.74 5.75 57.10
C ALA A 291 -50.63 4.68 57.77
N PRO A 292 -50.35 3.37 57.61
CA PRO A 292 -50.99 2.36 58.44
C PRO A 292 -50.49 2.49 59.89
N PRO A 293 -51.33 2.20 60.90
CA PRO A 293 -50.92 2.31 62.29
C PRO A 293 -49.75 1.36 62.55
N ALA A 294 -48.72 1.88 63.22
CA ALA A 294 -47.51 1.17 63.58
C ALA A 294 -47.84 -0.13 64.33
N ALA A 295 -47.65 -1.27 63.67
CA ALA A 295 -47.61 -2.56 64.33
C ALA A 295 -46.32 -2.62 65.16
N SER A 296 -46.49 -2.54 66.48
CA SER A 296 -45.46 -2.78 67.49
C SER A 296 -44.76 -4.12 67.24
N LEU A 297 -43.57 -4.09 66.65
CA LEU A 297 -42.66 -5.23 66.61
C LEU A 297 -42.03 -5.40 67.99
N ALA A 298 -42.49 -6.43 68.70
CA ALA A 298 -41.95 -6.88 69.97
C ALA A 298 -40.45 -7.23 69.83
N ALA A 299 -39.70 -6.90 70.89
CA ALA A 299 -38.26 -7.12 71.03
C ALA A 299 -37.85 -8.59 70.82
N PRO A 300 -36.70 -8.89 70.19
CA PRO A 300 -36.17 -10.23 70.15
C PRO A 300 -35.60 -10.60 71.52
N GLY A 301 -36.21 -11.62 72.13
CA GLY A 301 -35.71 -12.27 73.34
C GLY A 301 -34.34 -12.91 73.11
N ALA A 302 -33.53 -12.83 74.17
CA ALA A 302 -32.19 -13.37 74.28
C ALA A 302 -32.11 -14.87 73.98
N LEU A 303 -31.01 -15.30 73.35
CA LEU A 303 -30.54 -16.68 73.39
C LEU A 303 -29.16 -16.72 74.09
N PRO A 304 -28.87 -17.77 74.86
CA PRO A 304 -27.80 -17.76 75.86
C PRO A 304 -26.45 -18.15 75.28
N THR A 305 -25.42 -17.58 75.88
CA THR A 305 -24.01 -17.96 75.80
C THR A 305 -23.78 -19.37 76.33
N ASP A 306 -22.97 -20.17 75.64
CA ASP A 306 -22.18 -21.22 76.29
C ASP A 306 -20.78 -21.30 75.67
N PRO A 307 -19.70 -21.22 76.48
CA PRO A 307 -18.32 -21.23 76.02
C PRO A 307 -17.72 -22.64 76.14
N ARG A 308 -16.84 -23.02 75.21
CA ARG A 308 -15.56 -23.73 75.47
C ARG A 308 -14.90 -24.21 74.15
N THR A 309 -13.76 -23.59 73.93
CA THR A 309 -12.48 -24.03 73.33
C THR A 309 -12.10 -25.51 73.58
N PRO A 310 -11.05 -26.06 72.92
CA PRO A 310 -9.94 -25.39 72.22
C PRO A 310 -9.77 -25.68 70.73
#